data_AF-A0A3C1PKN4-F1
#
_entry.id   AF-A0A3C1PKN4-F1
#
_cell.length_a   1.000
_cell.length_b   1.000
_cell.length_c   1.000
_cell.angle_alpha   90.00
_cell.angle_beta   90.00
_cell.angle_gamma   90.00
#
_symmetry.space_group_name_H-M   'P 1'
#
loop_
_entity.id
_entity.type
_entity.pdbx_description
1 polymer ?
#
loop_
_entity_poly.entity_id
_entity_poly.type
_entity_poly.pdbx_seq_one_letter_code
_entity_poly.pdbx_strand_id
1 'polypeptide(L)' 'LQINYSLGLKGIKAIDFSLKINNLLNHEYETNAWIYSYMLGGERFAMDGYFPQAGINFLGGITLKF' A
#
# COMPACT_ATOMS: atom_id res chain seq x y z
N LEU A 1 10.27 -1.61 -0.96
CA LEU A 1 11.54 -1.15 -1.57
C LEU A 1 11.34 0.23 -2.18
N GLN A 2 12.33 1.12 -2.07
CA GLN A 2 12.28 2.43 -2.71
C GLN A 2 13.61 2.74 -3.39
N ILE A 3 13.54 3.23 -4.63
CA ILE A 3 14.67 3.66 -5.43
C ILE A 3 14.42 5.13 -5.77
N ASN A 4 15.42 5.97 -5.54
CA ASN A 4 15.37 7.39 -5.87
C ASN A 4 16.60 7.76 -6.71
N TYR A 5 16.41 8.60 -7.71
CA TYR A 5 17.48 9.12 -8.55
C TYR A 5 17.28 10.62 -8.78
N SER A 6 18.34 11.40 -8.60
CA SER A 6 18.32 12.85 -8.76
C SER A 6 19.24 13.27 -9.90
N LEU A 7 18.71 14.00 -10.86
CA LEU A 7 19.45 14.56 -11.99
C LEU A 7 19.54 16.07 -11.86
N GLY A 8 20.75 16.59 -11.71
CA GLY A 8 21.02 18.04 -11.79
C GLY A 8 21.07 18.51 -13.26
N LEU A 9 20.41 19.63 -13.56
CA LEU A 9 20.43 20.25 -14.89
C LEU A 9 20.86 21.71 -14.78
N LYS A 10 21.52 22.25 -15.81
CA LYS A 10 21.79 23.69 -15.86
C LYS A 10 20.44 24.43 -15.98
N GLY A 11 20.13 25.32 -15.03
CA GLY A 11 18.92 26.14 -15.02
C GLY A 11 17.71 25.56 -14.27
N ILE A 12 17.80 24.34 -13.74
CA ILE A 12 16.80 23.72 -12.83
C ILE A 12 17.59 23.00 -11.74
N LYS A 13 17.33 23.30 -10.46
CA LYS A 13 18.11 22.75 -9.34
C LYS A 13 18.21 21.22 -9.39
N ALA A 14 17.11 20.51 -9.64
CA ALA A 14 17.11 19.06 -9.90
C ALA A 14 15.79 18.54 -10.50
N ILE A 15 15.86 17.39 -11.14
CA ILE A 15 14.71 16.51 -11.42
C ILE A 15 14.91 15.22 -10.63
N ASP A 16 13.98 14.91 -9.73
CA ASP A 16 14.01 13.68 -8.95
C ASP A 16 13.02 12.66 -9.52
N PHE A 17 13.49 11.43 -9.70
CA PHE A 17 12.70 10.26 -10.03
C PHE A 17 12.62 9.36 -8.80
N SER A 18 11.43 8.86 -8.50
CA SER A 18 11.18 7.92 -7.41
C SER A 18 10.39 6.73 -7.92
N LEU A 19 10.77 5.55 -7.44
CA LEU A 19 10.04 4.30 -7.65
C LEU A 19 9.92 3.59 -6.30
N LYS A 20 8.67 3.35 -5.88
CA LYS A 20 8.34 2.56 -4.70
C LYS A 20 7.68 1.27 -5.14
N ILE A 21 8.19 0.15 -4.63
CA ILE A 21 7.65 -1.18 -4.81
C ILE A 21 7.18 -1.67 -3.44
N ASN A 22 5.86 -1.81 -3.26
CA ASN A 22 5.27 -2.36 -2.06
C ASN A 22 5.00 -3.85 -2.27
N ASN A 23 5.14 -4.64 -1.20
CA ASN A 23 4.98 -6.10 -1.24
C ASN A 23 5.84 -6.77 -2.34
N LEU A 24 7.16 -6.54 -2.30
CA LEU A 24 8.12 -6.96 -3.33
C LEU A 24 8.09 -8.47 -3.62
N LEU A 25 7.81 -9.29 -2.61
CA LEU A 25 7.72 -10.74 -2.74
C LEU A 25 6.33 -11.23 -3.14
N ASN A 26 5.39 -10.32 -3.37
CA ASN A 26 3.99 -10.60 -3.70
C ASN A 26 3.33 -11.59 -2.71
N HIS A 27 3.61 -11.42 -1.42
CA HIS A 27 3.04 -12.28 -0.39
C HIS A 27 1.57 -11.93 -0.19
N GLU A 28 0.70 -12.93 -0.13
CA GLU A 28 -0.72 -12.74 0.22
C GLU A 28 -0.87 -12.71 1.74
N TYR A 29 -1.48 -11.65 2.27
CA TYR A 29 -1.66 -11.50 3.71
C TYR A 29 -2.88 -10.63 4.04
N GLU A 30 -3.38 -10.83 5.25
CA GLU A 30 -4.49 -10.10 5.82
C GLU A 30 -3.99 -9.48 7.12
N THR A 31 -4.05 -8.15 7.21
CA THR A 31 -3.63 -7.42 8.42
C THR A 31 -4.77 -7.20 9.38
N ASN A 32 -6.00 -7.22 8.87
CA ASN A 32 -7.19 -6.90 9.63
C ASN A 32 -8.33 -7.84 9.23
N ALA A 33 -9.20 -8.08 10.19
CA ALA A 33 -10.45 -8.79 10.04
C ALA A 33 -11.53 -8.06 10.85
N TRP A 34 -12.79 -8.44 10.65
CA TRP A 34 -13.90 -7.94 11.44
C TRP A 34 -14.78 -9.09 11.90
N ILE A 35 -15.41 -8.90 13.06
CA ILE A 35 -16.40 -9.81 13.60
C ILE A 35 -17.55 -8.96 14.13
N TYR A 36 -18.76 -9.26 13.66
CA TYR A 36 -20.00 -8.68 14.15
C TYR A 36 -20.81 -9.75 14.86
N SER A 37 -20.99 -9.61 16.17
CA SER A 37 -21.76 -10.56 16.97
C SER A 37 -23.19 -10.06 17.20
N TYR A 38 -24.15 -10.97 17.09
CA TYR A 38 -25.58 -10.67 17.25
C TYR A 38 -26.32 -11.82 17.93
N MET A 39 -27.52 -11.54 18.44
CA MET A 39 -28.40 -12.54 19.05
C MET A 39 -29.58 -12.81 18.11
N LEU A 40 -29.92 -14.08 17.89
CA LEU A 40 -31.09 -14.49 17.12
C LEU A 40 -31.75 -15.67 17.84
N GLY A 41 -33.04 -15.55 18.19
CA GLY A 41 -33.77 -16.63 18.87
C GLY A 41 -33.22 -17.01 20.26
N GLY A 42 -32.50 -16.11 20.93
CA GLY A 42 -31.84 -16.40 22.22
C GLY A 42 -30.47 -17.07 22.09
N GLU A 43 -30.02 -17.41 20.87
CA GLU A 43 -28.68 -17.91 20.59
C GLU A 43 -27.78 -16.80 20.05
N ARG A 44 -26.48 -16.89 20.36
CA ARG A 44 -25.47 -15.94 19.92
C ARG A 44 -24.83 -16.41 18.61
N PHE A 45 -24.79 -15.52 17.63
CA PHE A 45 -24.16 -15.72 16.34
C PHE A 45 -23.06 -14.67 16.11
N ALA A 46 -22.25 -14.92 15.08
CA ALA A 46 -21.27 -13.98 14.58
C ALA A 46 -21.21 -14.05 13.05
N MET A 47 -21.08 -12.89 12.42
CA MET A 47 -20.60 -12.76 11.05
C MET A 47 -19.16 -12.27 11.09
N ASP A 48 -18.31 -12.79 10.23
CA ASP A 48 -16.92 -12.38 10.15
C ASP A 48 -16.44 -12.23 8.70
N GLY A 49 -15.28 -11.62 8.56
CA GLY A 49 -14.62 -11.46 7.27
C GLY A 49 -13.23 -10.84 7.40
N TYR A 50 -12.45 -11.00 6.34
CA TYR A 50 -11.08 -10.52 6.27
C TYR A 50 -10.94 -9.33 5.31
N PHE A 51 -9.87 -8.56 5.47
CA PHE A 51 -9.48 -7.49 4.55
C PHE A 51 -8.14 -7.82 3.87
N PRO A 52 -8.16 -8.58 2.77
CA PRO A 52 -6.96 -8.91 2.00
C PRO A 52 -6.22 -7.65 1.59
N GLN A 53 -4.91 -7.65 1.83
CA GLN A 53 -4.05 -6.58 1.38
C GLN A 53 -3.70 -6.76 -0.10
N ALA A 54 -3.38 -5.66 -0.76
CA ALA A 54 -2.93 -5.72 -2.14
C ALA A 54 -1.65 -6.56 -2.27
N GLY A 55 -1.55 -7.29 -3.39
CA GLY A 55 -0.30 -7.91 -3.83
C GLY A 55 0.78 -6.87 -4.15
N ILE A 56 1.77 -7.28 -4.93
CA ILE A 56 2.83 -6.37 -5.38
C ILE A 56 2.23 -5.16 -6.11
N ASN A 57 2.64 -3.96 -5.71
CA ASN A 57 2.20 -2.73 -6.36
C ASN A 57 3.33 -1.70 -6.44
N PHE A 58 3.19 -0.80 -7.42
CA PHE A 58 4.25 0.11 -7.84
C PHE A 58 3.73 1.54 -7.83
N LEU A 59 4.54 2.47 -7.30
CA LEU A 59 4.29 3.89 -7.33
C LEU A 59 5.53 4.60 -7.89
N GLY A 60 5.38 5.20 -9.06
CA GLY A 60 6.39 6.06 -9.67
C GLY A 60 6.07 7.53 -9.47
N GLY A 61 7.09 8.37 -9.31
CA GLY A 61 6.93 9.81 -9.17
C GLY A 61 8.08 10.60 -9.79
N ILE A 62 7.77 11.75 -10.36
CA ILE A 62 8.73 12.73 -10.87
C ILE A 62 8.52 14.03 -10.10
N THR A 63 9.59 14.64 -9.60
CA THR A 63 9.55 15.92 -8.88
C THR A 63 10.53 16.90 -9.52
N LEU A 64 10.02 18.08 -9.90
CA LEU A 64 10.82 19.18 -10.43
C LEU A 64 11.19 20.14 -9.29
N LYS A 65 12.49 20.42 -9.14
CA LYS A 65 13.02 21.39 -8.17
C LYS A 65 13.60 22.56 -8.96
N PHE A 66 12.93 23.70 -8.92
CA PHE A 66 13.37 24.95 -9.54
C PHE A 66 14.45 25.63 -8.70
#